data_AF-A0AAQ4EZV8-F1
#
_entry.id   AF-A0AAQ4EZV8-F1
#
_cell.length_a   1.000
_cell.length_b   1.000
_cell.length_c   1.000
_cell.angle_alpha   90.00
_cell.angle_beta   90.00
_cell.angle_gamma   90.00
#
_symmetry.space_group_name_H-M   'P 1'
#
loop_
_entity.id
_entity.type
_entity.pdbx_description
1 polymer ?
#
loop_
_entity_poly.entity_id
_entity_poly.type
_entity_poly.pdbx_seq_one_letter_code
_entity_poly.pdbx_strand_id
1 'polypeptide(L)'
;MSSDKNSMPIGVHCATWETFVKGTSFFIFQDRTLFFIKWKNWSSRFNSWETEESVQNCMSLVLDCCIRTNSSYRGNIVQRALRLACRAEDPDVAMLSRLSGFRVPENGFVRKQDIVNMRKEVLKLSTNRSAQMVRVLKVFGSWESFCRLVEERQELAKRTRNWELYIQAASGTYDSCSTKPLLRIENYVDQEAPPAGFVYIKDFMAAPGVVFPDDPKMGCSCEDCYQGRKGCCPAFNDVKFAYTANGTLCVPFGSPIFECNRLCKCDMSCPNRVIQRGCKIPLTIFRTTNGRGWGVRTDQRISKGTFVMEYLGQVITDEEANKRGEWYDSRGCTYLFDLDYHLAEESVDQGSMYTVDAGTYGNIAHFVNHSCEPNMAVCMVWINNLDVRMPRLAFFTKRDICAHEELTVDYKMSSSATEAHDREKSHLASHIRIKCKCGSQNCRKFLN
;
A
#
# COMPACT_ATOMS: atom_id res chain seq x y z
N MET A 1 6.77 -9.45 -39.77
CA MET A 1 5.41 -9.93 -40.11
C MET A 1 4.46 -8.75 -39.97
N SER A 2 3.93 -8.31 -41.10
CA SER A 2 2.95 -7.24 -41.26
C SER A 2 1.63 -7.64 -40.59
N SER A 3 1.21 -6.94 -39.54
CA SER A 3 -0.15 -7.08 -39.01
C SER A 3 -1.06 -6.12 -39.78
N ASP A 4 -1.83 -6.66 -40.72
CA ASP A 4 -2.92 -5.97 -41.40
C ASP A 4 -3.96 -5.48 -40.38
N LYS A 5 -3.95 -4.17 -40.09
CA LYS A 5 -5.02 -3.47 -39.34
C LYS A 5 -6.18 -3.10 -40.27
N ASN A 6 -6.77 -4.08 -40.95
CA ASN A 6 -7.84 -3.82 -41.94
C ASN A 6 -9.27 -3.80 -41.36
N SER A 7 -9.44 -3.93 -40.04
CA SER A 7 -10.72 -3.69 -39.37
C SER A 7 -10.50 -3.02 -38.01
N MET A 8 -11.29 -1.97 -37.72
CA MET A 8 -11.40 -1.45 -36.36
C MET A 8 -12.05 -2.54 -35.49
N PRO A 9 -11.60 -2.74 -34.24
CA PRO A 9 -12.30 -3.63 -33.32
C PRO A 9 -13.76 -3.19 -33.22
N ILE A 10 -14.68 -4.13 -33.43
CA ILE A 10 -16.11 -3.94 -33.18
C ILE A 10 -16.23 -3.60 -31.68
N GLY A 11 -16.45 -2.33 -31.34
CA GLY A 11 -16.47 -1.83 -29.96
C GLY A 11 -15.81 -0.47 -29.70
N VAL A 12 -15.08 0.12 -30.66
CA VAL A 12 -14.49 1.47 -30.49
C VAL A 12 -15.53 2.57 -30.74
N HIS A 13 -16.58 2.61 -29.92
CA HIS A 13 -17.48 3.78 -29.80
C HIS A 13 -17.14 4.66 -28.59
N CYS A 14 -16.12 4.28 -27.80
CA CYS A 14 -15.58 5.08 -26.72
C CYS A 14 -14.11 5.38 -27.01
N ALA A 15 -13.81 6.66 -27.17
CA ALA A 15 -12.48 7.11 -27.50
C ALA A 15 -11.65 7.37 -26.23
N THR A 16 -10.35 7.05 -26.27
CA THR A 16 -9.42 7.18 -25.13
C THR A 16 -8.21 8.03 -25.53
N TRP A 17 -7.51 8.65 -24.57
CA TRP A 17 -6.39 9.57 -24.85
C TRP A 17 -5.33 8.97 -25.79
N GLU A 18 -5.06 7.67 -25.65
CA GLU A 18 -4.10 6.92 -26.47
C GLU A 18 -4.53 6.77 -27.93
N THR A 19 -5.82 6.95 -28.22
CA THR A 19 -6.40 6.77 -29.54
C THR A 19 -6.55 8.06 -30.34
N PHE A 20 -6.09 9.22 -29.86
CA PHE A 20 -6.29 10.52 -30.53
C PHE A 20 -5.02 11.17 -31.09
N VAL A 21 -5.18 11.95 -32.16
CA VAL A 21 -4.18 12.88 -32.72
C VAL A 21 -4.66 14.34 -32.58
N LYS A 22 -3.75 15.29 -32.27
CA LYS A 22 -4.06 16.74 -32.28
C LYS A 22 -4.54 17.18 -33.67
N GLY A 23 -5.66 17.90 -33.75
CA GLY A 23 -6.22 18.43 -35.01
C GLY A 23 -7.69 18.09 -35.28
N THR A 24 -8.47 17.89 -34.22
CA THR A 24 -9.93 17.68 -34.15
C THR A 24 -10.70 18.95 -34.52
N SER A 25 -11.88 18.79 -35.12
CA SER A 25 -12.89 19.84 -35.37
C SER A 25 -14.21 19.41 -34.73
N PHE A 26 -15.16 20.31 -34.49
CA PHE A 26 -16.50 19.94 -33.99
C PHE A 26 -17.59 20.70 -34.76
N PHE A 27 -18.81 20.18 -34.76
CA PHE A 27 -19.99 20.90 -35.23
C PHE A 27 -21.22 20.49 -34.42
N ILE A 28 -22.24 21.34 -34.46
CA ILE A 28 -23.52 21.08 -33.79
C ILE A 28 -24.52 20.65 -34.87
N PHE A 29 -25.15 19.50 -34.67
CA PHE A 29 -26.17 18.96 -35.55
C PHE A 29 -27.35 18.48 -34.72
N GLN A 30 -28.55 19.02 -34.97
CA GLN A 30 -29.78 18.66 -34.26
C GLN A 30 -29.61 18.66 -32.73
N ASP A 31 -29.08 19.77 -32.19
CA ASP A 31 -28.77 19.95 -30.76
C ASP A 31 -27.74 18.98 -30.15
N ARG A 32 -27.09 18.15 -30.97
CA ARG A 32 -25.97 17.29 -30.56
C ARG A 32 -24.65 17.87 -31.02
N THR A 33 -23.67 17.88 -30.11
CA THR A 33 -22.29 18.24 -30.45
C THR A 33 -21.56 17.00 -30.93
N LEU A 34 -21.00 17.06 -32.14
CA LEU A 34 -20.21 15.99 -32.75
C LEU A 34 -18.76 16.43 -32.91
N PHE A 35 -17.83 15.53 -32.61
CA PHE A 35 -16.39 15.75 -32.68
C PHE A 35 -15.78 14.90 -33.80
N PHE A 36 -15.05 15.52 -34.72
CA PHE A 36 -14.36 14.79 -35.79
C PHE A 36 -13.05 14.21 -35.29
N ILE A 37 -13.04 12.92 -35.05
CA ILE A 37 -11.93 12.22 -34.40
C ILE A 37 -10.96 11.66 -35.43
N LYS A 38 -9.68 12.02 -35.24
CA LYS A 38 -8.55 11.42 -35.93
C LYS A 38 -7.90 10.38 -35.04
N TRP A 39 -7.94 9.13 -35.47
CA TRP A 39 -7.53 8.00 -34.65
C TRP A 39 -6.01 7.77 -34.75
N LYS A 40 -5.31 7.78 -33.62
CA LYS A 40 -3.86 7.59 -33.54
C LYS A 40 -3.47 6.22 -34.06
N ASN A 41 -2.46 6.16 -34.94
CA ASN A 41 -1.98 4.93 -35.58
C ASN A 41 -3.00 4.24 -36.51
N TRP A 42 -4.03 4.98 -36.97
CA TRP A 42 -5.00 4.52 -37.95
C TRP A 42 -5.01 5.45 -39.18
N SER A 43 -5.34 4.87 -40.34
CA SER A 43 -5.50 5.63 -41.59
C SER A 43 -6.66 6.63 -41.49
N SER A 44 -6.58 7.74 -42.23
CA SER A 44 -7.61 8.78 -42.29
C SER A 44 -8.99 8.29 -42.70
N ARG A 45 -9.08 7.13 -43.38
CA ARG A 45 -10.36 6.46 -43.71
C ARG A 45 -11.18 6.06 -42.48
N PHE A 46 -10.54 5.93 -41.32
CA PHE A 46 -11.18 5.56 -40.07
C PHE A 46 -11.62 6.78 -39.25
N ASN A 47 -11.32 8.00 -39.70
CA ASN A 47 -11.76 9.19 -38.99
C ASN A 47 -13.30 9.22 -38.93
N SER A 48 -13.84 9.47 -37.74
CA SER A 48 -15.27 9.36 -37.47
C SER A 48 -15.79 10.60 -36.75
N TRP A 49 -17.10 10.83 -36.83
CA TRP A 49 -17.78 11.81 -36.01
C TRP A 49 -18.29 11.13 -34.74
N GLU A 50 -17.81 11.57 -33.59
CA GLU A 50 -18.11 10.99 -32.29
C GLU A 50 -18.99 11.92 -31.46
N THR A 51 -19.84 11.32 -30.63
CA THR A 51 -20.73 12.06 -29.72
C THR A 51 -20.00 12.51 -28.45
N GLU A 52 -20.62 13.39 -27.66
CA GLU A 52 -20.12 13.77 -26.34
C GLU A 52 -19.98 12.59 -25.37
N GLU A 53 -20.82 11.56 -25.51
CA GLU A 53 -20.74 10.33 -24.72
C GLU A 53 -19.53 9.51 -25.11
N SER A 54 -19.25 9.41 -26.41
CA SER A 54 -18.11 8.68 -26.98
C SER A 54 -16.76 9.26 -26.54
N VAL A 55 -16.67 10.58 -26.33
CA VAL A 55 -15.40 11.29 -26.00
C VAL A 55 -15.27 11.68 -24.53
N GLN A 56 -16.14 11.14 -23.66
CA GLN A 56 -16.24 11.56 -22.26
C GLN A 56 -14.96 11.40 -21.42
N ASN A 57 -14.08 10.47 -21.79
CA ASN A 57 -12.82 10.21 -21.11
C ASN A 57 -11.66 11.07 -21.68
N CYS A 58 -11.97 12.04 -22.55
CA CYS A 58 -11.00 12.86 -23.30
C CYS A 58 -11.39 14.35 -23.35
N MET A 59 -12.15 14.82 -22.35
CA MET A 59 -12.40 16.23 -22.04
C MET A 59 -11.17 17.12 -22.24
N SER A 60 -9.97 16.73 -21.84
CA SER A 60 -8.75 17.55 -22.00
C SER A 60 -8.40 17.80 -23.47
N LEU A 61 -8.46 16.78 -24.33
CA LEU A 61 -8.24 16.90 -25.79
C LEU A 61 -9.35 17.68 -26.47
N VAL A 62 -10.59 17.43 -26.07
CA VAL A 62 -11.76 18.14 -26.61
C VAL A 62 -11.70 19.62 -26.24
N LEU A 63 -11.23 19.94 -25.03
CA LEU A 63 -11.03 21.32 -24.58
C LEU A 63 -9.92 22.02 -25.38
N ASP A 64 -8.78 21.37 -25.61
CA ASP A 64 -7.69 21.88 -26.45
C ASP A 64 -8.17 22.17 -27.89
N CYS A 65 -8.98 21.27 -28.47
CA CYS A 65 -9.67 21.52 -29.74
C CYS A 65 -10.58 22.77 -29.68
N CYS A 66 -11.40 22.88 -28.64
CA CYS A 66 -12.28 24.03 -28.46
C CYS A 66 -11.51 25.35 -28.32
N ILE A 67 -10.35 25.34 -27.67
CA ILE A 67 -9.50 26.54 -27.53
C ILE A 67 -8.93 26.95 -28.89
N ARG A 68 -8.35 26.00 -29.66
CA ARG A 68 -7.79 26.29 -30.99
C ARG A 68 -8.81 26.82 -31.99
N THR A 69 -10.04 26.33 -31.90
CA THR A 69 -11.14 26.69 -32.80
C THR A 69 -11.95 27.90 -32.31
N ASN A 70 -11.54 28.53 -31.19
CA ASN A 70 -12.27 29.60 -30.51
C ASN A 70 -13.74 29.26 -30.24
N SER A 71 -14.00 28.01 -29.85
CA SER A 71 -15.32 27.48 -29.58
C SER A 71 -15.91 27.99 -28.27
N SER A 72 -17.19 28.32 -28.29
CA SER A 72 -17.98 28.60 -27.08
C SER A 72 -18.23 27.35 -26.22
N TYR A 73 -18.10 26.15 -26.79
CA TYR A 73 -18.35 24.87 -26.13
C TYR A 73 -17.35 24.57 -24.99
N ARG A 74 -16.21 25.26 -24.95
CA ARG A 74 -15.20 25.17 -23.88
C ARG A 74 -15.80 25.25 -22.46
N GLY A 75 -16.83 26.08 -22.28
CA GLY A 75 -17.49 26.27 -20.98
C GLY A 75 -18.23 25.02 -20.48
N ASN A 76 -18.81 24.24 -21.41
CA ASN A 76 -19.55 23.02 -21.08
C ASN A 76 -18.61 21.91 -20.58
N ILE A 77 -17.45 21.76 -21.23
CA ILE A 77 -16.43 20.77 -20.85
C ILE A 77 -15.89 21.06 -19.45
N VAL A 78 -15.54 22.33 -19.20
CA VAL A 78 -15.08 22.78 -17.88
C VAL A 78 -16.14 22.54 -16.81
N GLN A 79 -17.39 22.90 -17.07
CA GLN A 79 -18.48 22.67 -16.12
C GLN A 79 -18.75 21.18 -15.89
N ARG A 80 -18.57 20.33 -16.90
CA ARG A 80 -18.64 18.87 -16.77
C ARG A 80 -17.52 18.33 -15.88
N ALA A 81 -16.27 18.70 -16.14
CA ALA A 81 -15.12 18.30 -15.32
C ALA A 81 -15.31 18.73 -13.85
N LEU A 82 -15.83 19.92 -13.61
CA LEU A 82 -16.19 20.41 -12.27
C LEU A 82 -17.30 19.57 -11.62
N ARG A 83 -18.35 19.21 -12.37
CA ARG A 83 -19.41 18.32 -11.86
C ARG A 83 -18.85 16.93 -11.52
N LEU A 84 -18.01 16.35 -12.36
CA LEU A 84 -17.40 15.03 -12.11
C LEU A 84 -16.51 15.04 -10.87
N ALA A 85 -15.72 16.10 -10.67
CA ALA A 85 -14.89 16.24 -9.47
C ALA A 85 -15.71 16.41 -8.17
N CYS A 86 -16.95 16.92 -8.25
CA CYS A 86 -17.71 17.32 -7.05
C CYS A 86 -18.93 16.44 -6.73
N ARG A 87 -19.61 15.91 -7.76
CA ARG A 87 -20.93 15.26 -7.67
C ARG A 87 -20.90 13.75 -7.89
N ALA A 88 -19.73 13.14 -8.07
CA ALA A 88 -19.60 11.68 -8.08
C ALA A 88 -20.05 11.10 -6.73
N GLU A 89 -20.65 9.91 -6.75
CA GLU A 89 -21.05 9.18 -5.52
C GLU A 89 -19.85 9.02 -4.58
N ASP A 90 -18.70 8.63 -5.13
CA ASP A 90 -17.39 8.68 -4.48
C ASP A 90 -16.63 9.95 -4.88
N PRO A 91 -16.51 10.95 -3.98
CA PRO A 91 -15.85 12.20 -4.32
C PRO A 91 -14.34 12.04 -4.37
N ASP A 92 -13.72 12.66 -5.37
CA ASP A 92 -12.28 12.79 -5.39
C ASP A 92 -11.81 13.78 -4.31
N VAL A 93 -11.43 13.25 -3.14
CA VAL A 93 -10.95 14.02 -1.99
C VAL A 93 -9.67 14.81 -2.31
N ALA A 94 -8.79 14.28 -3.17
CA ALA A 94 -7.57 14.99 -3.59
C ALA A 94 -7.93 16.25 -4.38
N MET A 95 -8.95 16.17 -5.24
CA MET A 95 -9.43 17.33 -6.00
C MET A 95 -10.19 18.32 -5.13
N LEU A 96 -11.08 17.83 -4.28
CA LEU A 96 -11.86 18.65 -3.36
C LEU A 96 -10.97 19.44 -2.39
N SER A 97 -9.91 18.81 -1.87
CA SER A 97 -8.97 19.46 -0.95
C SER A 97 -8.22 20.61 -1.63
N ARG A 98 -7.73 20.41 -2.86
CA ARG A 98 -7.06 21.46 -3.66
C ARG A 98 -7.98 22.64 -3.97
N LEU A 99 -9.23 22.37 -4.35
CA LEU A 99 -10.21 23.41 -4.70
C LEU A 99 -10.66 24.21 -3.47
N SER A 100 -11.00 23.53 -2.38
CA SER A 100 -11.43 24.13 -1.12
C SER A 100 -10.28 24.79 -0.33
N GLY A 101 -9.04 24.41 -0.61
CA GLY A 101 -7.87 24.80 0.19
C GLY A 101 -7.72 24.00 1.49
N PHE A 102 -8.47 22.92 1.66
CA PHE A 102 -8.30 22.00 2.78
C PHE A 102 -6.96 21.28 2.69
N ARG A 103 -6.23 21.20 3.81
CA ARG A 103 -4.97 20.46 3.90
C ARG A 103 -5.24 19.07 4.49
N VAL A 104 -4.94 18.02 3.72
CA VAL A 104 -5.03 16.63 4.21
C VAL A 104 -4.06 16.46 5.40
N PRO A 105 -4.50 15.93 6.55
CA PRO A 105 -3.65 15.70 7.72
C PRO A 105 -2.47 14.75 7.42
N GLU A 106 -1.44 14.78 8.26
CA GLU A 106 -0.24 13.95 8.08
C GLU A 106 -0.50 12.44 8.14
N ASN A 107 -1.48 12.04 8.96
CA ASN A 107 -1.93 10.65 9.05
C ASN A 107 -2.83 10.21 7.88
N GLY A 108 -3.02 11.06 6.87
CA GLY A 108 -3.81 10.78 5.67
C GLY A 108 -5.31 10.66 5.88
N PHE A 109 -5.80 10.77 7.12
CA PHE A 109 -7.21 10.58 7.43
C PHE A 109 -8.02 11.85 7.16
N VAL A 110 -9.12 11.69 6.45
CA VAL A 110 -10.10 12.77 6.22
C VAL A 110 -11.45 12.34 6.76
N ARG A 111 -12.03 13.12 7.68
CA ARG A 111 -13.34 12.78 8.25
C ARG A 111 -14.42 12.97 7.20
N LYS A 112 -15.47 12.14 7.26
CA LYS A 112 -16.65 12.28 6.39
C LYS A 112 -17.22 13.71 6.40
N GLN A 113 -17.27 14.34 7.57
CA GLN A 113 -17.74 15.72 7.69
C GLN A 113 -16.84 16.73 6.96
N ASP A 114 -15.51 16.53 6.98
CA ASP A 114 -14.59 17.39 6.24
C ASP A 114 -14.82 17.23 4.73
N ILE A 115 -15.06 16.02 4.24
CA ILE A 115 -15.44 15.76 2.83
C ILE A 115 -16.74 16.48 2.47
N VAL A 116 -17.75 16.41 3.32
CA VAL A 116 -19.03 17.13 3.14
C VAL A 116 -18.81 18.64 3.10
N ASN A 117 -17.97 19.17 3.99
CA ASN A 117 -17.64 20.60 4.03
C ASN A 117 -16.90 21.04 2.76
N MET A 118 -15.89 20.27 2.32
CA MET A 118 -15.19 20.53 1.06
C MET A 118 -16.16 20.53 -0.12
N ARG A 119 -17.06 19.54 -0.21
CA ARG A 119 -18.12 19.52 -1.24
C ARG A 119 -18.97 20.78 -1.22
N LYS A 120 -19.43 21.22 -0.04
CA LYS A 120 -20.22 22.44 0.10
C LYS A 120 -19.44 23.67 -0.36
N GLU A 121 -18.18 23.82 0.03
CA GLU A 121 -17.35 24.94 -0.39
C GLU A 121 -17.11 24.95 -1.91
N VAL A 122 -16.82 23.79 -2.50
CA VAL A 122 -16.63 23.69 -3.95
C VAL A 122 -17.96 23.88 -4.71
N LEU A 123 -19.09 23.46 -4.15
CA LEU A 123 -20.42 23.72 -4.73
C LEU A 123 -20.83 25.20 -4.62
N LYS A 124 -20.42 25.94 -3.58
CA LYS A 124 -20.60 27.40 -3.54
C LYS A 124 -19.83 28.10 -4.66
N LEU A 125 -18.71 27.53 -5.13
CA LEU A 125 -18.06 28.03 -6.34
C LEU A 125 -18.97 27.83 -7.56
N SER A 126 -19.75 26.75 -7.63
CA SER A 126 -20.63 26.46 -8.76
C SER A 126 -21.79 27.45 -8.96
N THR A 127 -22.17 28.22 -7.94
CA THR A 127 -23.20 29.27 -8.06
C THR A 127 -22.65 30.58 -8.62
N ASN A 128 -21.32 30.77 -8.67
CA ASN A 128 -20.66 31.91 -9.31
C ASN A 128 -19.63 31.39 -10.32
N ARG A 129 -20.08 31.22 -11.57
CA ARG A 129 -19.24 30.73 -12.70
C ARG A 129 -17.91 31.48 -12.80
N SER A 130 -17.90 32.80 -12.66
CA SER A 130 -16.69 33.60 -12.77
C SER A 130 -15.69 33.31 -11.64
N ALA A 131 -16.16 33.20 -10.39
CA ALA A 131 -15.30 32.90 -9.24
C ALA A 131 -14.73 31.46 -9.30
N GLN A 132 -15.55 30.50 -9.72
CA GLN A 132 -15.10 29.13 -9.96
C GLN A 132 -13.99 29.09 -11.02
N MET A 133 -14.16 29.88 -12.08
CA MET A 133 -13.21 29.96 -13.17
C MET A 133 -11.84 30.49 -12.75
N VAL A 134 -11.84 31.56 -11.96
CA VAL A 134 -10.60 32.11 -11.40
C VAL A 134 -9.92 31.12 -10.45
N ARG A 135 -10.68 30.39 -9.62
CA ARG A 135 -10.11 29.44 -8.65
C ARG A 135 -9.44 28.25 -9.33
N VAL A 136 -10.08 27.65 -10.34
CA VAL A 136 -9.48 26.53 -11.09
C VAL A 136 -8.20 26.97 -11.77
N LEU A 137 -8.20 28.11 -12.46
CA LEU A 137 -7.00 28.65 -13.09
C LEU A 137 -5.88 28.95 -12.07
N LYS A 138 -6.23 29.49 -10.91
CA LYS A 138 -5.25 29.76 -9.83
C LYS A 138 -4.61 28.48 -9.28
N VAL A 139 -5.38 27.39 -9.14
CA VAL A 139 -4.91 26.14 -8.53
C VAL A 139 -4.18 25.25 -9.53
N PHE A 140 -4.68 25.17 -10.77
CA PHE A 140 -4.20 24.21 -11.77
C PHE A 140 -3.42 24.85 -12.93
N GLY A 141 -3.31 26.19 -12.97
CA GLY A 141 -2.61 26.96 -13.99
C GLY A 141 -3.34 27.05 -15.33
N SER A 142 -4.04 25.98 -15.75
CA SER A 142 -4.84 25.96 -16.97
C SER A 142 -6.07 25.07 -16.85
N TRP A 143 -7.03 25.31 -17.74
CA TRP A 143 -8.21 24.48 -17.88
C TRP A 143 -7.90 23.07 -18.40
N GLU A 144 -6.93 22.96 -19.31
CA GLU A 144 -6.50 21.68 -19.87
C GLU A 144 -5.89 20.80 -18.78
N SER A 145 -5.01 21.37 -17.93
CA SER A 145 -4.41 20.69 -16.79
C SER A 145 -5.46 20.20 -15.79
N PHE A 146 -6.48 21.01 -15.52
CA PHE A 146 -7.60 20.61 -14.66
C PHE A 146 -8.40 19.44 -15.25
N CYS A 147 -8.83 19.53 -16.51
CA CYS A 147 -9.58 18.45 -17.16
C CYS A 147 -8.78 17.14 -17.22
N ARG A 148 -7.49 17.23 -17.58
CA ARG A 148 -6.59 16.07 -17.64
C ARG A 148 -6.48 15.39 -16.28
N LEU A 149 -6.33 16.18 -15.21
CA LEU A 149 -6.26 15.65 -13.86
C LEU A 149 -7.56 14.95 -13.43
N VAL A 150 -8.73 15.50 -13.79
CA VAL A 150 -10.02 14.84 -13.50
C VAL A 150 -10.10 13.48 -14.18
N GLU A 151 -9.67 13.36 -15.43
CA GLU A 151 -9.63 12.09 -16.17
C GLU A 151 -8.67 11.09 -15.53
N GLU A 152 -7.44 11.52 -15.26
CA GLU A 152 -6.40 10.70 -14.62
C GLU A 152 -6.87 10.16 -13.27
N ARG A 153 -7.55 10.99 -12.48
CA ARG A 153 -8.07 10.59 -11.16
C ARG A 153 -9.25 9.63 -11.25
N GLN A 154 -10.13 9.77 -12.24
CA GLN A 154 -11.20 8.79 -12.47
C GLN A 154 -10.64 7.41 -12.81
N GLU A 155 -9.60 7.37 -13.64
CA GLU A 155 -8.92 6.14 -14.00
C GLU A 155 -8.15 5.55 -12.82
N LEU A 156 -7.47 6.41 -12.04
CA LEU A 156 -6.80 6.00 -10.80
C LEU A 156 -7.77 5.41 -9.78
N ALA A 157 -8.96 6.00 -9.61
CA ALA A 157 -9.98 5.49 -8.70
C ALA A 157 -10.41 4.06 -9.08
N LYS A 158 -10.63 3.79 -10.37
CA LYS A 158 -10.93 2.44 -10.87
C LYS A 158 -9.81 1.46 -10.58
N ARG A 159 -8.56 1.83 -10.88
CA ARG A 159 -7.38 0.99 -10.62
C ARG A 159 -7.20 0.70 -9.14
N THR A 160 -7.36 1.72 -8.30
CA THR A 160 -7.27 1.60 -6.83
C THR A 160 -8.34 0.65 -6.30
N ARG A 161 -9.58 0.78 -6.78
CA ARG A 161 -10.67 -0.12 -6.40
C ARG A 161 -10.43 -1.57 -6.84
N ASN A 162 -9.95 -1.78 -8.06
CA ASN A 162 -9.59 -3.13 -8.54
C ASN A 162 -8.46 -3.74 -7.70
N TRP A 163 -7.46 -2.93 -7.34
CA TRP A 163 -6.38 -3.38 -6.47
C TRP A 163 -6.87 -3.70 -5.06
N GLU A 164 -7.74 -2.88 -4.48
CA GLU A 164 -8.37 -3.15 -3.18
C GLU A 164 -9.13 -4.49 -3.18
N LEU A 165 -9.94 -4.75 -4.21
CA LEU A 165 -10.65 -6.02 -4.36
C LEU A 165 -9.69 -7.21 -4.51
N TYR A 166 -8.61 -7.05 -5.29
CA TYR A 166 -7.57 -8.07 -5.41
C TYR A 166 -6.92 -8.40 -4.06
N ILE A 167 -6.52 -7.38 -3.29
CA ILE A 167 -5.90 -7.57 -1.97
C ILE A 167 -6.88 -8.22 -0.98
N GLN A 168 -8.14 -7.81 -0.97
CA GLN A 168 -9.18 -8.41 -0.12
C GLN A 168 -9.40 -9.88 -0.44
N ALA A 169 -9.46 -10.24 -1.73
CA ALA A 169 -9.59 -11.62 -2.16
C ALA A 169 -8.34 -12.45 -1.81
N ALA A 170 -7.15 -11.94 -2.10
CA ALA A 170 -5.88 -12.64 -1.86
C ALA A 170 -5.62 -12.87 -0.35
N SER A 171 -5.99 -11.89 0.49
CA SER A 171 -5.88 -11.99 1.96
C SER A 171 -6.92 -12.92 2.61
N GLY A 172 -7.96 -13.34 1.88
CA GLY A 172 -9.06 -14.14 2.44
C GLY A 172 -9.98 -13.34 3.37
N THR A 173 -9.94 -12.00 3.26
CA THR A 173 -10.78 -11.08 4.05
C THR A 173 -12.08 -10.70 3.34
N TYR A 174 -12.29 -11.24 2.14
CA TYR A 174 -13.55 -11.11 1.40
C TYR A 174 -14.60 -12.04 1.99
N ASP A 175 -15.42 -11.50 2.89
CA ASP A 175 -16.62 -12.17 3.40
C ASP A 175 -17.84 -11.43 2.85
N SER A 176 -18.68 -12.12 2.08
CA SER A 176 -19.95 -11.57 1.57
C SER A 176 -20.96 -11.25 2.68
N CYS A 177 -20.71 -11.73 3.91
CA CYS A 177 -21.54 -11.54 5.10
C CYS A 177 -21.01 -10.46 6.07
N SER A 178 -19.77 -9.99 5.92
CA SER A 178 -19.19 -8.96 6.79
C SER A 178 -19.47 -7.55 6.26
N THR A 179 -19.98 -6.67 7.12
CA THR A 179 -20.38 -5.30 6.74
C THR A 179 -19.21 -4.35 6.49
N LYS A 180 -17.96 -4.73 6.81
CA LYS A 180 -16.76 -3.91 6.56
C LYS A 180 -15.55 -4.77 6.17
N PRO A 181 -14.80 -4.39 5.12
CA PRO A 181 -13.56 -5.07 4.76
C PRO A 181 -12.49 -4.81 5.81
N LEU A 182 -11.65 -5.82 6.08
CA LEU A 182 -10.49 -5.69 6.96
C LEU A 182 -9.36 -4.87 6.32
N LEU A 183 -9.32 -4.77 4.99
CA LEU A 183 -8.29 -4.03 4.27
C LEU A 183 -8.92 -3.00 3.34
N ARG A 184 -8.48 -1.74 3.42
CA ARG A 184 -8.87 -0.66 2.50
C ARG A 184 -7.66 0.01 1.86
N ILE A 185 -7.89 0.71 0.75
CA ILE A 185 -6.86 1.45 0.02
C ILE A 185 -7.35 2.86 -0.29
N GLU A 186 -6.59 3.87 0.12
CA GLU A 186 -6.95 5.29 -0.04
C GLU A 186 -5.78 6.13 -0.59
N ASN A 187 -6.01 6.83 -1.71
CA ASN A 187 -5.08 7.86 -2.19
C ASN A 187 -5.80 9.22 -2.38
N TYR A 188 -5.62 10.09 -1.39
CA TYR A 188 -6.16 11.46 -1.37
C TYR A 188 -5.09 12.54 -1.62
N VAL A 189 -3.88 12.16 -2.00
CA VAL A 189 -2.73 13.07 -2.04
C VAL A 189 -2.29 13.37 -3.47
N ASP A 190 -2.06 12.34 -4.26
CA ASP A 190 -1.45 12.44 -5.58
C ASP A 190 -2.08 11.48 -6.60
N GLN A 191 -1.41 11.33 -7.75
CA GLN A 191 -1.82 10.45 -8.84
C GLN A 191 -1.08 9.10 -8.84
N GLU A 192 -0.40 8.74 -7.74
CA GLU A 192 0.36 7.50 -7.66
C GLU A 192 -0.60 6.30 -7.77
N ALA A 193 -0.31 5.42 -8.74
CA ALA A 193 -1.09 4.21 -8.99
C ALA A 193 -0.74 3.10 -7.99
N PRO A 194 -1.60 2.07 -7.87
CA PRO A 194 -1.20 0.81 -7.25
C PRO A 194 0.16 0.31 -7.77
N PRO A 195 1.01 -0.25 -6.90
CA PRO A 195 2.33 -0.73 -7.30
C PRO A 195 2.22 -1.83 -8.35
N ALA A 196 2.90 -1.64 -9.49
CA ALA A 196 2.92 -2.64 -10.56
C ALA A 196 3.78 -3.84 -10.15
N GLY A 197 3.29 -5.06 -10.42
CA GLY A 197 4.02 -6.31 -10.19
C GLY A 197 4.04 -6.80 -8.74
N PHE A 198 3.42 -6.09 -7.79
CA PHE A 198 3.29 -6.57 -6.41
C PHE A 198 2.27 -7.71 -6.31
N VAL A 199 2.68 -8.82 -5.68
CA VAL A 199 1.86 -10.01 -5.49
C VAL A 199 1.61 -10.22 -3.99
N TYR A 200 0.34 -10.24 -3.60
CA TYR A 200 -0.03 -10.44 -2.20
C TYR A 200 0.08 -11.91 -1.80
N ILE A 201 0.81 -12.19 -0.71
CA ILE A 201 0.99 -13.54 -0.16
C ILE A 201 0.45 -13.63 1.27
N LYS A 202 0.08 -14.84 1.69
CA LYS A 202 -0.44 -15.15 3.04
C LYS A 202 0.54 -15.92 3.92
N ASP A 203 1.63 -16.41 3.32
CA ASP A 203 2.71 -17.09 4.02
C ASP A 203 4.02 -16.84 3.26
N PHE A 204 5.17 -17.20 3.86
CA PHE A 204 6.46 -17.10 3.20
C PHE A 204 6.50 -17.89 1.89
N MET A 205 7.24 -17.37 0.92
CA MET A 205 7.57 -18.07 -0.32
C MET A 205 9.04 -18.50 -0.29
N ALA A 206 9.33 -19.78 -0.48
CA ALA A 206 10.71 -20.24 -0.57
C ALA A 206 11.28 -19.87 -1.95
N ALA A 207 12.49 -19.29 -1.99
CA ALA A 207 13.25 -19.22 -3.21
C ALA A 207 13.81 -20.61 -3.62
N PRO A 208 14.23 -20.79 -4.89
CA PRO A 208 14.90 -22.03 -5.29
C PRO A 208 16.09 -22.37 -4.37
N GLY A 209 16.12 -23.60 -3.87
CA GLY A 209 17.15 -24.06 -2.93
C GLY A 209 16.90 -23.74 -1.45
N VAL A 210 15.87 -22.96 -1.12
CA VAL A 210 15.40 -22.76 0.26
C VAL A 210 14.32 -23.77 0.59
N VAL A 211 14.41 -24.41 1.75
CA VAL A 211 13.42 -25.38 2.24
C VAL A 211 12.93 -24.93 3.59
N PHE A 212 11.61 -24.86 3.78
CA PHE A 212 11.00 -24.69 5.10
C PHE A 212 10.66 -26.06 5.68
N PRO A 213 11.34 -26.52 6.74
CA PRO A 213 10.96 -27.74 7.42
C PRO A 213 9.61 -27.52 8.12
N ASP A 214 8.53 -28.06 7.56
CA ASP A 214 7.23 -28.12 8.24
C ASP A 214 7.14 -29.36 9.14
N ASP A 215 8.19 -29.59 9.94
CA ASP A 215 8.37 -30.80 10.74
C ASP A 215 8.75 -30.49 12.19
N PRO A 216 7.80 -29.95 12.98
CA PRO A 216 8.01 -29.80 14.41
C PRO A 216 8.30 -31.17 15.02
N LYS A 217 9.31 -31.26 15.87
CA LYS A 217 9.73 -32.53 16.49
C LYS A 217 8.87 -32.95 17.68
N MET A 218 8.20 -31.98 18.30
CA MET A 218 7.41 -32.17 19.51
C MET A 218 6.29 -31.16 19.61
N GLY A 219 5.19 -31.57 20.23
CA GLY A 219 4.05 -30.72 20.59
C GLY A 219 3.63 -30.96 22.03
N CYS A 220 2.90 -30.02 22.64
CA CYS A 220 2.42 -30.18 24.01
C CYS A 220 1.15 -31.02 24.09
N SER A 221 0.98 -31.73 25.20
CA SER A 221 -0.24 -32.49 25.53
C SER A 221 -1.17 -31.76 26.51
N CYS A 222 -0.97 -30.45 26.70
CA CYS A 222 -1.74 -29.64 27.64
C CYS A 222 -3.24 -29.64 27.30
N GLU A 223 -4.08 -29.66 28.34
CA GLU A 223 -5.51 -29.35 28.22
C GLU A 223 -5.73 -27.83 28.21
N ASP A 224 -5.06 -27.12 29.12
CA ASP A 224 -4.99 -25.66 29.16
C ASP A 224 -3.52 -25.23 29.10
N CYS A 225 -3.11 -24.62 27.99
CA CYS A 225 -1.73 -24.20 27.78
C CYS A 225 -1.31 -23.00 28.63
N TYR A 226 -2.25 -22.18 29.13
CA TYR A 226 -1.95 -21.01 29.95
C TYR A 226 -1.74 -21.37 31.42
N GLN A 227 -2.59 -22.26 31.95
CA GLN A 227 -2.42 -22.82 33.29
C GLN A 227 -1.27 -23.83 33.33
N GLY A 228 -1.19 -24.69 32.31
CA GLY A 228 -0.13 -25.69 32.11
C GLY A 228 1.16 -25.14 31.50
N ARG A 229 1.40 -23.83 31.52
CA ARG A 229 2.49 -23.15 30.79
C ARG A 229 3.90 -23.67 31.07
N LYS A 230 4.14 -24.32 32.22
CA LYS A 230 5.43 -24.95 32.57
C LYS A 230 5.72 -26.24 31.79
N GLY A 231 4.72 -26.86 31.17
CA GLY A 231 4.85 -28.04 30.32
C GLY A 231 4.35 -27.81 28.89
N CYS A 232 4.33 -26.55 28.46
CA CYS A 232 3.89 -26.14 27.12
C CYS A 232 5.10 -25.86 26.21
N CYS A 233 4.87 -25.64 24.91
CA CYS A 233 5.91 -25.42 23.91
C CYS A 233 6.98 -24.38 24.27
N PRO A 234 6.65 -23.21 24.88
CA PRO A 234 7.67 -22.27 25.34
C PRO A 234 8.65 -22.91 26.34
N ALA A 235 8.13 -23.68 27.31
CA ALA A 235 8.95 -24.31 28.33
C ALA A 235 9.85 -25.42 27.76
N PHE A 236 9.42 -26.12 26.71
CA PHE A 236 10.26 -27.11 26.01
C PHE A 236 11.43 -26.49 25.25
N ASN A 237 11.39 -25.18 25.02
CA ASN A 237 12.46 -24.41 24.38
C ASN A 237 13.10 -23.43 25.39
N ASP A 238 12.98 -23.70 26.69
CA ASP A 238 13.57 -22.92 27.78
C ASP A 238 13.21 -21.42 27.80
N VAL A 239 12.03 -21.07 27.27
CA VAL A 239 11.56 -19.69 27.21
C VAL A 239 10.24 -19.49 27.95
N LYS A 240 9.98 -18.23 28.33
CA LYS A 240 8.74 -17.86 29.02
C LYS A 240 7.56 -17.87 28.06
N PHE A 241 6.39 -18.23 28.57
CA PHE A 241 5.13 -18.11 27.85
C PHE A 241 4.90 -16.63 27.45
N ALA A 242 4.78 -16.37 26.14
CA ALA A 242 4.89 -15.02 25.59
C ALA A 242 3.65 -14.15 25.78
N TYR A 243 2.48 -14.77 26.01
CA TYR A 243 1.19 -14.10 25.95
C TYR A 243 0.41 -14.13 27.27
N THR A 244 -0.44 -13.12 27.47
CA THR A 244 -1.50 -13.17 28.48
C THR A 244 -2.61 -14.13 28.03
N ALA A 245 -3.56 -14.44 28.93
CA ALA A 245 -4.75 -15.21 28.58
C ALA A 245 -5.56 -14.61 27.42
N ASN A 246 -5.48 -13.28 27.23
CA ASN A 246 -6.17 -12.55 26.16
C ASN A 246 -5.34 -12.46 24.86
N GLY A 247 -4.17 -13.13 24.78
CA GLY A 247 -3.33 -13.14 23.58
C GLY A 247 -2.52 -11.87 23.35
N THR A 248 -2.31 -11.04 24.39
CA THR A 248 -1.41 -9.88 24.31
C THR A 248 0.01 -10.27 24.74
N LEU A 249 1.02 -9.76 24.06
CA LEU A 249 2.43 -9.97 24.40
C LEU A 249 2.74 -9.43 25.81
N CYS A 250 3.35 -10.27 26.66
CA CYS A 250 3.75 -9.92 28.02
C CYS A 250 5.24 -10.13 28.31
N VAL A 251 6.00 -10.69 27.37
CA VAL A 251 7.47 -10.79 27.43
C VAL A 251 8.14 -9.54 26.85
N PRO A 252 9.37 -9.21 27.28
CA PRO A 252 10.14 -8.12 26.68
C PRO A 252 10.36 -8.31 25.17
N PHE A 253 10.36 -7.22 24.40
CA PHE A 253 10.76 -7.25 23.00
C PHE A 253 12.20 -7.78 22.87
N GLY A 254 12.43 -8.60 21.84
CA GLY A 254 13.68 -9.36 21.67
C GLY A 254 13.65 -10.76 22.30
N SER A 255 12.66 -11.08 23.14
CA SER A 255 12.48 -12.47 23.59
C SER A 255 12.01 -13.36 22.43
N PRO A 256 12.52 -14.58 22.30
CA PRO A 256 12.03 -15.52 21.30
C PRO A 256 10.65 -16.04 21.70
N ILE A 257 9.78 -16.28 20.71
CA ILE A 257 8.42 -16.75 20.94
C ILE A 257 8.22 -18.11 20.29
N PHE A 258 7.84 -19.11 21.08
CA PHE A 258 7.49 -20.44 20.57
C PHE A 258 5.99 -20.70 20.76
N GLU A 259 5.23 -20.65 19.68
CA GLU A 259 3.81 -20.97 19.70
C GLU A 259 3.57 -22.49 19.70
N CYS A 260 2.36 -22.89 20.08
CA CYS A 260 1.93 -24.27 19.87
C CYS A 260 1.83 -24.56 18.37
N ASN A 261 2.16 -25.78 17.97
CA ASN A 261 2.31 -26.20 16.59
C ASN A 261 1.34 -27.32 16.20
N ARG A 262 1.45 -27.86 14.98
CA ARG A 262 0.54 -28.91 14.47
C ARG A 262 0.55 -30.23 15.24
N LEU A 263 1.56 -30.50 16.07
CA LEU A 263 1.63 -31.71 16.92
C LEU A 263 1.04 -31.50 18.32
N CYS A 264 0.66 -30.28 18.68
CA CYS A 264 0.08 -29.99 19.99
C CYS A 264 -1.39 -30.43 20.06
N LYS A 265 -1.82 -30.97 21.19
CA LYS A 265 -3.20 -31.38 21.45
C LYS A 265 -4.20 -30.19 21.46
N CYS A 266 -3.72 -28.98 21.78
CA CYS A 266 -4.55 -27.80 21.88
C CYS A 266 -4.98 -27.25 20.50
N ASP A 267 -6.21 -26.74 20.41
CA ASP A 267 -6.79 -26.17 19.19
C ASP A 267 -6.42 -24.68 18.96
N MET A 268 -7.07 -24.04 17.97
CA MET A 268 -6.86 -22.63 17.61
C MET A 268 -7.33 -21.60 18.66
N SER A 269 -8.13 -22.01 19.65
CA SER A 269 -8.50 -21.17 20.78
C SER A 269 -7.37 -21.04 21.80
N CYS A 270 -6.33 -21.89 21.70
CA CYS A 270 -5.17 -21.86 22.58
C CYS A 270 -4.57 -20.44 22.68
N PRO A 271 -4.32 -19.93 23.90
CA PRO A 271 -3.70 -18.61 24.08
C PRO A 271 -2.27 -18.54 23.56
N ASN A 272 -1.62 -19.69 23.28
CA ASN A 272 -0.31 -19.79 22.63
C ASN A 272 -0.37 -20.02 21.10
N ARG A 273 -1.47 -19.63 20.45
CA ARG A 273 -1.63 -19.63 18.99
C ARG A 273 -2.10 -18.27 18.49
N VAL A 274 -1.37 -17.20 18.81
CA VAL A 274 -1.78 -15.82 18.53
C VAL A 274 -1.58 -15.47 17.07
N ILE A 275 -0.35 -15.61 16.55
CA ILE A 275 -0.04 -15.17 15.19
C ILE A 275 -0.70 -16.07 14.15
N GLN A 276 -0.84 -17.37 14.46
CA GLN A 276 -1.54 -18.36 13.63
C GLN A 276 -3.01 -18.02 13.36
N ARG A 277 -3.66 -17.22 14.22
CA ARG A 277 -5.04 -16.76 13.98
C ARG A 277 -5.13 -15.65 12.91
N GLY A 278 -4.00 -15.07 12.52
CA GLY A 278 -3.92 -13.98 11.55
C GLY A 278 -4.43 -12.64 12.09
N CYS A 279 -4.25 -11.58 11.30
CA CYS A 279 -4.72 -10.24 11.62
C CYS A 279 -6.25 -10.17 11.68
N LYS A 280 -6.78 -9.53 12.73
CA LYS A 280 -8.22 -9.25 12.92
C LYS A 280 -8.54 -7.75 12.95
N ILE A 281 -7.54 -6.92 12.68
CA ILE A 281 -7.64 -5.47 12.81
C ILE A 281 -7.94 -4.88 11.42
N PRO A 282 -8.94 -4.00 11.28
CA PRO A 282 -9.13 -3.24 10.06
C PRO A 282 -7.96 -2.27 9.83
N LEU A 283 -7.31 -2.40 8.68
CA LEU A 283 -6.16 -1.62 8.25
C LEU A 283 -6.45 -0.93 6.92
N THR A 284 -5.86 0.24 6.73
CA THR A 284 -5.94 1.01 5.50
C THR A 284 -4.54 1.26 4.98
N ILE A 285 -4.25 0.82 3.76
CA ILE A 285 -3.09 1.25 2.98
C ILE A 285 -3.41 2.64 2.45
N PHE A 286 -2.60 3.64 2.77
CA PHE A 286 -2.89 5.03 2.42
C PHE A 286 -1.67 5.74 1.82
N ARG A 287 -1.92 6.76 1.01
CA ARG A 287 -0.84 7.62 0.50
C ARG A 287 -0.44 8.68 1.53
N THR A 288 0.82 8.68 1.96
CA THR A 288 1.35 9.67 2.92
C THR A 288 1.43 11.07 2.32
N THR A 289 1.17 12.11 3.11
CA THR A 289 1.19 13.51 2.65
C THR A 289 2.59 14.15 2.67
N ASN A 290 3.56 13.52 3.33
CA ASN A 290 4.93 14.03 3.49
C ASN A 290 5.95 13.34 2.56
N GLY A 291 5.47 12.60 1.56
CA GLY A 291 6.32 12.01 0.52
C GLY A 291 7.16 10.84 1.02
N ARG A 292 6.59 9.97 1.86
CA ARG A 292 7.15 8.67 2.26
C ARG A 292 6.61 7.50 1.43
N GLY A 293 5.78 7.77 0.43
CA GLY A 293 5.13 6.72 -0.36
C GLY A 293 3.79 6.30 0.23
N TRP A 294 3.48 5.02 0.05
CA TRP A 294 2.38 4.36 0.73
C TRP A 294 2.71 4.13 2.22
N GLY A 295 1.69 4.01 3.06
CA GLY A 295 1.79 3.75 4.48
C GLY A 295 0.63 2.85 4.92
N VAL A 296 0.69 2.35 6.15
CA VAL A 296 -0.41 1.58 6.75
C VAL A 296 -0.91 2.31 7.98
N ARG A 297 -2.22 2.46 8.13
CA ARG A 297 -2.86 3.00 9.34
C ARG A 297 -3.99 2.08 9.80
N THR A 298 -4.35 2.18 11.07
CA THR A 298 -5.53 1.49 11.61
C THR A 298 -6.75 2.41 11.63
N ASP A 299 -7.96 1.86 11.58
CA ASP A 299 -9.19 2.63 11.74
C ASP A 299 -9.83 2.53 13.12
N GLN A 300 -9.18 1.83 14.04
CA GLN A 300 -9.64 1.63 15.40
C GLN A 300 -8.47 1.74 16.38
N ARG A 301 -8.79 1.89 17.67
CA ARG A 301 -7.78 1.83 18.71
C ARG A 301 -7.20 0.41 18.79
N ILE A 302 -5.88 0.30 18.95
CA ILE A 302 -5.19 -0.97 19.21
C ILE A 302 -4.51 -0.87 20.57
N SER A 303 -4.71 -1.86 21.44
CA SER A 303 -4.05 -1.91 22.75
C SER A 303 -2.57 -2.26 22.62
N LYS A 304 -1.77 -1.91 23.62
CA LYS A 304 -0.38 -2.37 23.76
C LYS A 304 -0.27 -3.91 23.77
N GLY A 305 0.78 -4.44 23.14
CA GLY A 305 1.09 -5.86 23.09
C GLY A 305 0.19 -6.66 22.14
N THR A 306 -0.64 -6.00 21.33
CA THR A 306 -1.51 -6.68 20.36
C THR A 306 -0.70 -7.06 19.11
N PHE A 307 -0.86 -8.31 18.66
CA PHE A 307 -0.38 -8.75 17.35
C PHE A 307 -1.14 -8.04 16.23
N VAL A 308 -0.41 -7.50 15.25
CA VAL A 308 -1.02 -6.76 14.13
C VAL A 308 -0.87 -7.50 12.81
N MET A 309 0.34 -7.88 12.43
CA MET A 309 0.63 -8.53 11.14
C MET A 309 1.98 -9.23 11.19
N GLU A 310 2.25 -10.08 10.20
CA GLU A 310 3.59 -10.61 9.96
C GLU A 310 4.29 -9.80 8.86
N TYR A 311 5.63 -9.83 8.79
CA TYR A 311 6.37 -9.39 7.62
C TYR A 311 6.65 -10.59 6.72
N LEU A 312 5.96 -10.66 5.59
CA LEU A 312 6.03 -11.78 4.66
C LEU A 312 6.72 -11.34 3.37
N GLY A 313 7.47 -12.26 2.79
CA GLY A 313 8.09 -12.12 1.48
C GLY A 313 8.63 -13.44 0.97
N GLN A 314 9.47 -13.35 -0.06
CA GLN A 314 10.27 -14.48 -0.50
C GLN A 314 11.48 -14.65 0.42
N VAL A 315 11.66 -15.83 1.02
CA VAL A 315 12.86 -16.14 1.80
C VAL A 315 13.95 -16.57 0.84
N ILE A 316 15.04 -15.80 0.83
CA ILE A 316 16.22 -15.96 -0.02
C ILE A 316 17.47 -16.18 0.83
N THR A 317 18.53 -16.68 0.22
CA THR A 317 19.85 -16.78 0.86
C THR A 317 20.50 -15.39 0.96
N ASP A 318 21.43 -15.22 1.90
CA ASP A 318 22.23 -13.98 2.02
C ASP A 318 22.95 -13.63 0.69
N GLU A 319 23.43 -14.62 -0.06
CA GLU A 319 24.05 -14.39 -1.38
C GLU A 319 23.08 -13.72 -2.37
N GLU A 320 21.84 -14.21 -2.45
CA GLU A 320 20.81 -13.62 -3.31
C GLU A 320 20.35 -12.25 -2.78
N ALA A 321 20.29 -12.09 -1.45
CA ALA A 321 19.96 -10.83 -0.81
C ALA A 321 20.98 -9.74 -1.14
N ASN A 322 22.27 -10.06 -1.09
CA ASN A 322 23.35 -9.13 -1.46
C ASN A 322 23.21 -8.68 -2.93
N LYS A 323 22.94 -9.61 -3.86
CA LYS A 323 22.71 -9.28 -5.29
C LYS A 323 21.51 -8.35 -5.49
N ARG A 324 20.39 -8.62 -4.81
CA ARG A 324 19.18 -7.78 -4.90
C ARG A 324 19.32 -6.45 -4.17
N GLY A 325 20.08 -6.43 -3.08
CA GLY A 325 20.36 -5.27 -2.26
C GLY A 325 20.98 -4.14 -3.06
N GLU A 326 21.97 -4.44 -3.91
CA GLU A 326 22.57 -3.43 -4.82
C GLU A 326 21.52 -2.77 -5.74
N TRP A 327 20.57 -3.55 -6.25
CA TRP A 327 19.49 -3.02 -7.09
C TRP A 327 18.50 -2.16 -6.28
N TYR A 328 18.12 -2.59 -5.08
CA TYR A 328 17.22 -1.83 -4.21
C TYR A 328 17.86 -0.51 -3.73
N ASP A 329 19.13 -0.55 -3.35
CA ASP A 329 19.90 0.61 -2.92
C ASP A 329 20.02 1.66 -4.02
N SER A 330 20.25 1.23 -5.27
CA SER A 330 20.28 2.15 -6.42
C SER A 330 18.97 2.90 -6.64
N ARG A 331 17.86 2.38 -6.09
CA ARG A 331 16.50 2.95 -6.19
C ARG A 331 16.01 3.57 -4.88
N GLY A 332 16.79 3.49 -3.80
CA GLY A 332 16.39 3.93 -2.47
C GLY A 332 15.18 3.16 -1.92
N CYS A 333 15.08 1.87 -2.23
CA CYS A 333 14.04 0.98 -1.74
C CYS A 333 14.58 0.09 -0.61
N THR A 334 13.74 -0.26 0.37
CA THR A 334 14.13 -1.10 1.51
C THR A 334 13.07 -2.17 1.74
N TYR A 335 13.29 -3.37 1.16
CA TYR A 335 12.35 -4.51 1.27
C TYR A 335 13.02 -5.79 1.76
N LEU A 336 14.31 -5.73 2.08
CA LEU A 336 15.08 -6.83 2.63
C LEU A 336 15.02 -6.77 4.16
N PHE A 337 14.73 -7.91 4.78
CA PHE A 337 14.74 -8.07 6.23
C PHE A 337 15.57 -9.30 6.59
N ASP A 338 16.73 -9.08 7.22
CA ASP A 338 17.64 -10.16 7.60
C ASP A 338 17.09 -10.95 8.80
N LEU A 339 17.22 -12.27 8.75
CA LEU A 339 16.78 -13.17 9.81
C LEU A 339 17.95 -13.47 10.78
N ASP A 340 18.49 -12.43 11.40
CA ASP A 340 19.75 -12.44 12.16
C ASP A 340 19.58 -12.58 13.68
N TYR A 341 18.52 -13.27 14.12
CA TYR A 341 18.21 -13.42 15.55
C TYR A 341 19.36 -14.08 16.35
N HIS A 342 20.04 -13.28 17.19
CA HIS A 342 21.00 -13.71 18.23
C HIS A 342 22.05 -14.75 17.78
N LEU A 343 22.60 -14.61 16.57
CA LEU A 343 23.82 -15.32 16.18
C LEU A 343 25.10 -14.69 16.78
N ALA A 344 24.95 -13.60 17.55
CA ALA A 344 26.02 -13.01 18.33
C ALA A 344 26.27 -13.85 19.60
N GLU A 345 27.14 -14.86 19.49
CA GLU A 345 28.39 -14.98 20.28
C GLU A 345 28.96 -16.41 20.30
N GLU A 346 28.22 -17.47 19.92
CA GLU A 346 28.73 -18.86 20.08
C GLU A 346 28.61 -19.80 18.86
N SER A 347 28.09 -19.36 17.71
CA SER A 347 27.91 -20.23 16.52
C SER A 347 28.37 -19.59 15.21
N VAL A 348 29.62 -19.12 15.18
CA VAL A 348 30.26 -18.58 13.96
C VAL A 348 30.47 -19.63 12.86
N ASP A 349 30.16 -20.92 13.09
CA ASP A 349 30.55 -21.99 12.16
C ASP A 349 29.43 -22.79 11.49
N GLN A 350 28.13 -22.48 11.67
CA GLN A 350 27.08 -23.34 11.09
C GLN A 350 25.85 -22.62 10.53
N GLY A 351 25.96 -22.18 9.27
CA GLY A 351 24.84 -22.17 8.32
C GLY A 351 24.59 -20.86 7.59
N SER A 352 24.11 -20.96 6.35
CA SER A 352 23.65 -19.83 5.53
C SER A 352 22.58 -19.02 6.29
N MET A 353 22.79 -17.71 6.41
CA MET A 353 21.78 -16.76 6.86
C MET A 353 20.73 -16.57 5.75
N TYR A 354 19.49 -16.30 6.16
CA TYR A 354 18.37 -16.06 5.26
C TYR A 354 17.85 -14.62 5.42
N THR A 355 17.27 -14.10 4.34
CA THR A 355 16.65 -12.77 4.30
C THR A 355 15.27 -12.90 3.70
N VAL A 356 14.31 -12.14 4.23
CA VAL A 356 12.97 -11.99 3.65
C VAL A 356 12.98 -10.82 2.67
N ASP A 357 12.73 -11.09 1.39
CA ASP A 357 12.56 -10.08 0.35
C ASP A 357 11.07 -9.86 0.06
N ALA A 358 10.55 -8.70 0.48
CA ALA A 358 9.17 -8.30 0.25
C ALA A 358 8.96 -7.46 -1.02
N GLY A 359 9.95 -7.32 -1.90
CA GLY A 359 9.89 -6.37 -3.02
C GLY A 359 8.89 -6.72 -4.11
N THR A 360 8.75 -8.02 -4.44
CA THR A 360 7.75 -8.51 -5.42
C THR A 360 6.59 -9.23 -4.75
N TYR A 361 6.91 -10.13 -3.82
CA TYR A 361 5.92 -10.92 -3.08
C TYR A 361 5.88 -10.40 -1.65
N GLY A 362 4.72 -10.05 -1.13
CA GLY A 362 4.61 -9.58 0.25
C GLY A 362 3.18 -9.48 0.73
N ASN A 363 3.00 -9.10 1.98
CA ASN A 363 1.67 -8.80 2.52
C ASN A 363 1.55 -7.30 2.82
N ILE A 364 0.56 -6.90 3.63
CA ILE A 364 0.37 -5.49 4.00
C ILE A 364 1.59 -4.87 4.70
N ALA A 365 2.44 -5.66 5.35
CA ALA A 365 3.62 -5.16 6.03
C ALA A 365 4.67 -4.55 5.08
N HIS A 366 4.62 -4.90 3.79
CA HIS A 366 5.40 -4.24 2.73
C HIS A 366 5.24 -2.71 2.74
N PHE A 367 4.05 -2.22 3.10
CA PHE A 367 3.72 -0.79 3.09
C PHE A 367 3.95 -0.10 4.44
N VAL A 368 4.43 -0.80 5.47
CA VAL A 368 4.65 -0.21 6.80
C VAL A 368 5.91 0.65 6.76
N ASN A 369 5.77 1.93 7.08
CA ASN A 369 6.88 2.87 7.04
C ASN A 369 7.80 2.79 8.26
N HIS A 370 9.00 3.32 8.07
CA HIS A 370 9.94 3.60 9.13
C HIS A 370 9.50 4.72 10.08
N SER A 371 9.79 4.54 11.38
CA SER A 371 9.90 5.64 12.35
C SER A 371 11.06 5.44 13.30
N CYS A 372 11.71 6.53 13.72
CA CYS A 372 12.73 6.50 14.79
C CYS A 372 12.10 6.35 16.18
N GLU A 373 10.81 6.64 16.31
CA GLU A 373 9.99 6.37 17.49
C GLU A 373 8.77 5.53 17.07
N PRO A 374 8.99 4.25 16.73
CA PRO A 374 7.94 3.41 16.17
C PRO A 374 6.92 3.01 17.24
N ASN A 375 5.69 2.75 16.79
CA ASN A 375 4.61 2.24 17.64
C ASN A 375 4.48 0.72 17.60
N MET A 376 5.20 0.03 16.71
CA MET A 376 5.31 -1.43 16.68
C MET A 376 6.78 -1.89 16.79
N ALA A 377 6.96 -3.14 17.18
CA ALA A 377 8.23 -3.84 17.18
C ALA A 377 8.07 -5.22 16.53
N VAL A 378 9.19 -5.73 16.02
CA VAL A 378 9.28 -7.08 15.43
C VAL A 378 9.64 -8.07 16.52
N CYS A 379 8.91 -9.18 16.58
CA CYS A 379 9.20 -10.33 17.42
C CYS A 379 9.47 -11.54 16.52
N MET A 380 10.47 -12.33 16.89
CA MET A 380 10.80 -13.58 16.21
C MET A 380 9.95 -14.71 16.77
N VAL A 381 9.26 -15.44 15.89
CA VAL A 381 8.29 -16.46 16.28
C VAL A 381 8.54 -17.79 15.56
N TRP A 382 8.53 -18.88 16.32
CA TRP A 382 8.61 -20.25 15.82
C TRP A 382 7.30 -20.98 16.10
N ILE A 383 6.87 -21.77 15.12
CA ILE A 383 5.62 -22.56 15.19
C ILE A 383 5.94 -24.01 14.79
N ASN A 384 5.78 -24.34 13.51
CA ASN A 384 6.06 -25.67 12.97
C ASN A 384 7.53 -25.80 12.59
N ASN A 385 8.06 -24.82 11.86
CA ASN A 385 9.49 -24.71 11.61
C ASN A 385 10.18 -24.21 12.88
N LEU A 386 11.03 -25.05 13.46
CA LEU A 386 11.84 -24.74 14.65
C LEU A 386 13.31 -24.46 14.30
N ASP A 387 13.64 -24.35 13.01
CA ASP A 387 14.94 -23.85 12.59
C ASP A 387 15.12 -22.40 13.05
N VAL A 388 16.07 -22.19 13.96
CA VAL A 388 16.37 -20.89 14.56
C VAL A 388 16.78 -19.83 13.54
N ARG A 389 17.24 -20.25 12.35
CA ARG A 389 17.63 -19.35 11.25
C ARG A 389 16.45 -18.83 10.43
N MET A 390 15.26 -19.42 10.59
CA MET A 390 14.07 -19.06 9.83
C MET A 390 12.87 -18.74 10.74
N PRO A 391 12.98 -17.77 11.66
CA PRO A 391 11.84 -17.28 12.42
C PRO A 391 10.80 -16.64 11.50
N ARG A 392 9.55 -16.63 11.97
CA ARG A 392 8.53 -15.73 11.46
C ARG A 392 8.68 -14.36 12.09
N LEU A 393 8.43 -13.32 11.30
CA LEU A 393 8.56 -11.92 11.71
C LEU A 393 7.19 -11.36 12.08
N ALA A 394 6.87 -11.27 13.38
CA ALA A 394 5.56 -10.81 13.84
C ALA A 394 5.61 -9.39 14.43
N PHE A 395 4.70 -8.51 14.01
CA PHE A 395 4.62 -7.13 14.48
C PHE A 395 3.65 -7.02 15.65
N PHE A 396 4.16 -6.53 16.78
CA PHE A 396 3.38 -6.28 18.00
C PHE A 396 3.43 -4.79 18.39
N THR A 397 2.34 -4.27 18.92
CA THR A 397 2.26 -2.87 19.37
C THR A 397 3.09 -2.63 20.64
N LYS A 398 3.91 -1.58 20.65
CA LYS A 398 4.74 -1.16 21.81
C LYS A 398 3.95 -0.37 22.85
N ARG A 399 2.88 0.28 22.41
CA ARG A 399 1.97 1.12 23.18
C ARG A 399 0.56 1.04 22.59
N ASP A 400 -0.39 1.67 23.26
CA ASP A 400 -1.70 1.91 22.65
C ASP A 400 -1.55 2.79 21.41
N ILE A 401 -2.29 2.44 20.36
CA ILE A 401 -2.31 3.12 19.07
C ILE A 401 -3.72 3.69 18.88
N CYS A 402 -3.82 4.96 18.54
CA CYS A 402 -5.09 5.63 18.30
C CYS A 402 -5.69 5.22 16.94
N ALA A 403 -7.01 5.34 16.81
CA ALA A 403 -7.65 5.21 15.51
C ALA A 403 -7.07 6.26 14.54
N HIS A 404 -6.82 5.83 13.31
CA HIS A 404 -6.24 6.61 12.22
C HIS A 404 -4.77 7.02 12.43
N GLU A 405 -4.08 6.42 13.39
CA GLU A 405 -2.63 6.56 13.54
C GLU A 405 -1.92 5.64 12.53
N GLU A 406 -0.82 6.13 11.94
CA GLU A 406 0.05 5.34 11.08
C GLU A 406 0.83 4.31 11.89
N LEU A 407 0.89 3.09 11.39
CA LEU A 407 1.65 1.99 11.94
C LEU A 407 3.09 2.06 11.39
N THR A 408 4.07 2.01 12.29
CA THR A 408 5.49 2.16 11.93
C THR A 408 6.39 1.23 12.73
N VAL A 409 7.51 0.85 12.13
CA VAL A 409 8.58 0.05 12.75
C VAL A 409 9.93 0.77 12.61
N ASP A 410 10.91 0.40 13.43
CA ASP A 410 12.29 0.81 13.17
C ASP A 410 12.87 -0.09 12.07
N TYR A 411 13.55 0.47 11.08
CA TYR A 411 14.20 -0.33 10.01
C TYR A 411 15.60 -0.76 10.42
N LYS A 412 16.23 -0.03 11.36
CA LYS A 412 17.56 -0.33 11.86
C LYS A 412 17.48 -1.12 13.15
N MET A 413 16.60 -2.12 13.24
CA MET A 413 16.37 -2.89 14.47
C MET A 413 17.71 -3.33 15.08
N SER A 414 18.27 -2.55 16.00
CA SER A 414 19.51 -2.90 16.66
C SER A 414 19.14 -3.95 17.70
N SER A 415 19.34 -5.22 17.37
CA SER A 415 19.74 -6.14 18.42
C SER A 415 20.98 -5.51 19.07
N SER A 416 21.03 -5.41 20.38
CA SER A 416 22.10 -4.70 21.12
C SER A 416 23.52 -5.26 20.90
N ALA A 417 23.69 -6.22 19.98
CA ALA A 417 24.93 -6.87 19.59
C ALA A 417 25.45 -6.45 18.18
N THR A 418 24.66 -5.79 17.33
CA THR A 418 25.05 -5.50 15.93
C THR A 418 25.86 -4.22 15.71
N GLU A 419 26.08 -3.38 16.73
CA GLU A 419 26.93 -2.18 16.60
C GLU A 419 28.40 -2.50 16.22
N ALA A 420 28.85 -3.74 16.46
CA ALA A 420 30.19 -4.20 16.11
C ALA A 420 30.29 -4.75 14.67
N HIS A 421 29.26 -5.45 14.17
CA HIS A 421 29.27 -6.10 12.86
C HIS A 421 28.93 -5.16 11.69
N ASP A 422 28.15 -4.10 11.93
CA ASP A 422 27.85 -3.07 10.93
C ASP A 422 29.09 -2.30 10.45
N ARG A 423 30.19 -2.35 11.21
CA ARG A 423 31.46 -1.72 10.81
C ARG A 423 32.15 -2.47 9.68
N GLU A 424 31.96 -3.79 9.56
CA GLU A 424 32.71 -4.65 8.63
C GLU A 424 31.95 -4.92 7.32
N LYS A 425 30.61 -4.96 7.33
CA LYS A 425 29.79 -4.99 6.09
C LYS A 425 29.71 -3.62 5.37
N SER A 426 30.34 -2.57 5.91
CA SER A 426 30.32 -1.21 5.34
C SER A 426 31.19 -1.02 4.07
N HIS A 427 31.88 -2.07 3.59
CA HIS A 427 32.78 -1.97 2.43
C HIS A 427 32.09 -1.87 1.06
N LEU A 428 30.75 -1.88 1.00
CA LEU A 428 30.02 -1.48 -0.22
C LEU A 428 28.78 -0.62 0.11
N ALA A 429 28.92 0.34 1.02
CA ALA A 429 27.85 1.29 1.33
C ALA A 429 27.42 2.06 0.06
N SER A 430 26.14 1.89 -0.30
CA SER A 430 25.49 2.72 -1.30
C SER A 430 25.65 4.20 -0.95
N HIS A 431 26.06 5.00 -1.94
CA HIS A 431 26.31 6.44 -1.75
C HIS A 431 25.01 7.25 -1.55
N ILE A 432 23.83 6.60 -1.58
CA ILE A 432 22.52 7.26 -1.51
C ILE A 432 22.00 7.19 -0.08
N ARG A 433 22.19 8.28 0.67
CA ARG A 433 21.58 8.43 2.01
C ARG A 433 20.11 8.84 1.86
N ILE A 434 19.19 7.98 2.28
CA ILE A 434 17.75 8.22 2.17
C ILE A 434 17.31 9.07 3.38
N LYS A 435 16.84 10.29 3.11
CA LYS A 435 16.40 11.20 4.17
C LYS A 435 15.16 10.65 4.89
N CYS A 436 15.27 10.51 6.21
CA CYS A 436 14.15 10.13 7.07
C CYS A 436 13.15 11.28 7.23
N LYS A 437 11.86 10.97 7.04
CA LYS A 437 10.73 11.91 7.17
C LYS A 437 9.67 11.41 8.16
N CYS A 438 10.09 10.68 9.20
CA CYS A 438 9.17 10.10 10.19
C CYS A 438 8.46 11.12 11.10
N GLY A 439 8.93 12.37 11.14
CA GLY A 439 8.32 13.44 11.94
C GLY A 439 8.62 13.40 13.44
N SER A 440 9.29 12.36 13.93
CA SER A 440 9.72 12.26 15.33
C SER A 440 10.70 13.38 15.73
N GLN A 441 10.59 13.86 16.98
CA GLN A 441 11.52 14.83 17.56
C GLN A 441 12.95 14.26 17.63
N ASN A 442 13.08 12.97 17.94
CA ASN A 442 14.34 12.23 18.05
C ASN A 442 14.76 11.55 16.74
N CYS A 443 14.37 12.12 15.59
CA CYS A 443 14.66 11.55 14.28
C CYS A 443 16.17 11.51 13.96
N ARG A 444 16.67 10.32 13.59
CA ARG A 444 18.06 10.03 13.17
C ARG A 444 18.45 10.60 11.79
N LYS A 445 17.56 11.37 11.15
CA LYS A 445 17.72 12.08 9.87
C LYS A 445 17.85 11.21 8.62
N PHE A 446 18.34 9.99 8.72
CA PHE A 446 18.49 9.06 7.59
C PHE A 446 17.92 7.67 7.93
N LEU A 447 17.44 6.97 6.91
CA LEU A 447 16.91 5.60 7.04
C LEU A 447 18.04 4.57 7.07
N ASN A 448 19.09 4.79 6.28
CA ASN A 448 20.31 3.99 6.19
C ASN A 448 21.50 4.70 6.84
#